data_AF-A0A6N7L939-F1
#
_entry.id   AF-A0A6N7L939-F1
#
_cell.length_a   1.000
_cell.length_b   1.000
_cell.length_c   1.000
_cell.angle_alpha   90.00
_cell.angle_beta   90.00
_cell.angle_gamma   90.00
#
_symmetry.space_group_name_H-M   'P 1'
#
loop_
_entity.id
_entity.type
_entity.pdbx_description
1 polymer ?
#
loop_
_entity_poly.entity_id
_entity_poly.type
_entity_poly.pdbx_seq_one_letter_code
_entity_poly.pdbx_strand_id
1 'polypeptide(L)'
;MGTALTIGWLSDPTTLTFLFGALTIAFHSRKRVESLITPPRGEEFDFVRLLSLPAIVGKSVFRKAYLIYTVSLEILYFFMCASQPIIRVLAEGKLEGFEGPAWPLGAALIVIGVIPSTPLFAQIELSLRSMAHSVSNIPDEFFERVTKLSQSEIEAYVGRDPRYEPDLQRFRKIQSLALYAGCSREEADKVARRTVGAELFARWTINGQDIWSAGEFDKYRDILDVLRPKSESLKQEVKELVSKTSSSPVVRYIIEKSNTSPEVPIRDSDSQRIQSLSAEILANPASTFASLQQEDIRSYLTLADLWRAKATEIGTSNRRLSALFAIIALNDTRVMRAYLHPDQGARSLDVVLRELLLLVRRSRSKPRPWNNATLLSTFTAFLGCVILLTAYHKIHAVFLPGGSSVGPFEEAFFTSASLFTSFLAAGICALFIRTHKIDQGTWIAFSDIRSFPLSQYGGIVFAAMTCAFATAIIWVILYQWRYDSVTALLQIGQGGILVLTGYYAICSLIPAMYGVGICVVTDCVTESQERSEGLRLPLYCFAAIFIVIYVLLETSILIEPAYRATFLVSLVSKSLFSLIALVTFALSLQSNGQTRNHAALVGARPL
;
A
#
# COMPACT_ATOMS: atom_id res chain seq x y z
N MET A 1 -45.92 15.70 -11.94
CA MET A 1 -44.63 15.91 -12.63
C MET A 1 -44.43 17.41 -12.78
N GLY A 2 -43.34 17.96 -12.25
CA GLY A 2 -42.99 19.38 -12.45
C GLY A 2 -42.80 20.24 -11.18
N THR A 3 -42.28 19.71 -10.07
CA THR A 3 -41.62 20.57 -9.07
C THR A 3 -40.13 20.55 -9.36
N ALA A 4 -39.70 21.54 -10.12
CA ALA A 4 -38.30 21.85 -10.32
C ALA A 4 -37.62 21.99 -8.94
N LEU A 5 -36.45 21.36 -8.81
CA LEU A 5 -35.47 21.60 -7.77
C LEU A 5 -35.10 23.09 -7.80
N THR A 6 -35.86 23.93 -7.11
CA THR A 6 -35.43 25.29 -6.79
C THR A 6 -34.26 25.14 -5.84
N ILE A 7 -33.08 25.49 -6.33
CA ILE A 7 -31.80 25.40 -5.63
C ILE A 7 -31.72 26.50 -4.54
N GLY A 8 -32.59 26.42 -3.53
CA GLY A 8 -32.59 27.33 -2.38
C GLY A 8 -31.40 27.12 -1.43
N TRP A 9 -30.58 26.10 -1.67
CA TRP A 9 -29.43 25.77 -0.83
C TRP A 9 -28.21 26.62 -1.20
N LEU A 10 -28.15 27.16 -2.42
CA LEU A 10 -27.08 28.06 -2.88
C LEU A 10 -27.22 29.50 -2.35
N SER A 11 -28.37 29.87 -1.78
CA SER A 11 -28.60 31.21 -1.20
C SER A 11 -28.20 31.33 0.28
N ASP A 12 -27.93 30.22 0.97
CA ASP A 12 -27.43 30.26 2.35
C ASP A 12 -25.91 30.46 2.35
N PRO A 13 -25.38 31.56 2.93
CA PRO A 13 -23.95 31.83 3.00
C PRO A 13 -23.16 30.69 3.65
N THR A 14 -23.76 29.93 4.55
CA THR A 14 -23.15 28.78 5.24
C THR A 14 -22.92 27.59 4.30
N THR A 15 -23.84 27.37 3.36
CA THR A 15 -23.74 26.28 2.38
C THR A 15 -22.68 26.59 1.32
N LEU A 16 -22.58 27.87 0.93
CA LEU A 16 -21.54 28.35 0.02
C LEU A 16 -20.14 28.23 0.63
N THR A 17 -19.95 28.64 1.89
CA THR A 17 -18.65 28.51 2.57
C THR A 17 -18.27 27.05 2.81
N PHE A 18 -19.25 26.18 3.09
CA PHE A 18 -19.03 24.74 3.21
C PHE A 18 -18.55 24.12 1.88
N LEU A 19 -19.23 24.42 0.78
CA LEU A 19 -18.84 23.93 -0.55
C LEU A 19 -17.46 24.46 -0.96
N PHE A 20 -17.19 25.74 -0.71
CA PHE A 20 -15.90 26.34 -1.01
C PHE A 20 -14.77 25.74 -0.16
N GLY A 21 -15.05 25.41 1.10
CA GLY A 21 -14.13 24.69 1.98
C GLY A 21 -13.78 23.30 1.44
N ALA A 22 -14.77 22.51 1.06
CA ALA A 22 -14.57 21.20 0.44
C ALA A 22 -13.74 21.29 -0.86
N LEU A 23 -14.08 22.23 -1.76
CA LEU A 23 -13.29 22.44 -2.98
C LEU A 23 -11.83 22.83 -2.68
N THR A 24 -11.60 23.64 -1.65
CA THR A 24 -10.25 24.03 -1.23
C THR A 24 -9.45 22.83 -0.74
N ILE A 25 -10.06 21.94 0.05
CA ILE A 25 -9.47 20.69 0.51
C ILE A 25 -9.13 19.79 -0.67
N ALA A 26 -10.07 19.55 -1.58
CA ALA A 26 -9.85 18.72 -2.76
C ALA A 26 -8.72 19.24 -3.66
N PHE A 27 -8.54 20.56 -3.78
CA PHE A 27 -7.44 21.15 -4.54
C PHE A 27 -6.10 20.99 -3.81
N HIS A 28 -6.04 21.29 -2.51
CA HIS A 28 -4.81 21.19 -1.72
C HIS A 28 -4.38 19.75 -1.46
N SER A 29 -5.32 18.83 -1.38
CA SER A 29 -5.06 17.42 -1.09
C SER A 29 -4.18 16.78 -2.16
N ARG A 30 -4.31 17.21 -3.43
CA ARG A 30 -3.49 16.73 -4.54
C ARG A 30 -2.01 17.00 -4.30
N LYS A 31 -1.66 18.27 -4.03
CA LYS A 31 -0.28 18.68 -3.78
C LYS A 31 0.31 17.99 -2.56
N ARG A 32 -0.50 17.77 -1.51
CA ARG A 32 -0.06 17.08 -0.28
C ARG A 32 0.19 15.58 -0.51
N VAL A 33 -0.67 14.88 -1.24
CA VAL A 33 -0.47 13.43 -1.55
C VAL A 33 0.71 13.20 -2.48
N GLU A 34 1.00 14.15 -3.37
CA GLU A 34 2.20 14.09 -4.23
C GLU A 34 3.51 14.12 -3.43
N SER A 35 3.50 14.65 -2.21
CA SER A 35 4.67 14.63 -1.33
C SER A 35 4.86 13.28 -0.64
N LEU A 36 6.03 12.67 -0.81
CA LEU A 36 6.42 11.44 -0.12
C LEU A 36 6.58 11.71 1.38
N ILE A 37 5.88 10.92 2.21
CA ILE A 37 5.94 11.02 3.67
C ILE A 37 7.31 10.59 4.18
N THR A 38 7.84 9.51 3.61
CA THR A 38 9.19 9.01 3.87
C THR A 38 9.97 9.00 2.56
N PRO A 39 11.00 9.85 2.41
CA PRO A 39 11.87 9.76 1.25
C PRO A 39 12.56 8.39 1.26
N PRO A 40 12.76 7.75 0.10
CA PRO A 40 13.47 6.49 0.05
C PRO A 40 14.88 6.64 0.63
N ARG A 41 15.29 5.63 1.41
CA ARG A 41 16.63 5.53 1.98
C ARG A 41 17.54 4.87 0.95
N GLY A 42 18.72 5.43 0.73
CA GLY A 42 19.77 4.87 -0.13
C GLY A 42 20.03 5.68 -1.40
N GLU A 43 21.31 5.81 -1.75
CA GLU A 43 21.79 6.60 -2.90
C GLU A 43 21.20 6.12 -4.24
N GLU A 44 20.79 4.85 -4.31
CA GLU A 44 20.16 4.23 -5.47
C GLU A 44 18.80 4.84 -5.85
N PHE A 45 18.15 5.60 -4.95
CA PHE A 45 16.85 6.23 -5.21
C PHE A 45 16.86 7.76 -5.11
N ASP A 46 18.03 8.41 -5.05
CA ASP A 46 18.10 9.86 -4.91
C ASP A 46 17.43 10.62 -6.07
N PHE A 47 17.51 10.09 -7.29
CA PHE A 47 16.86 10.69 -8.46
C PHE A 47 15.32 10.62 -8.39
N VAL A 48 14.75 9.72 -7.57
CA VAL A 48 13.31 9.61 -7.37
C VAL A 48 12.76 10.86 -6.68
N ARG A 49 13.59 11.62 -5.95
CA ARG A 49 13.20 12.90 -5.35
C ARG A 49 12.92 14.00 -6.38
N LEU A 50 13.47 13.87 -7.60
CA LEU A 50 13.21 14.79 -8.71
C LEU A 50 11.89 14.46 -9.43
N LEU A 51 11.28 13.32 -9.11
CA LEU A 51 10.07 12.83 -9.76
C LEU A 51 8.85 13.02 -8.87
N SER A 52 7.73 13.35 -9.50
CA SER A 52 6.44 13.36 -8.82
C SER A 52 5.97 11.92 -8.54
N LEU A 53 5.30 11.72 -7.40
CA LEU A 53 4.68 10.43 -7.05
C LEU A 53 3.80 9.81 -8.16
N PRO A 54 2.96 10.56 -8.88
CA PRO A 54 2.21 10.01 -10.01
C PRO A 54 3.09 9.52 -11.17
N ALA A 55 4.28 10.08 -11.36
CA ALA A 55 5.24 9.55 -12.35
C ALA A 55 5.83 8.21 -11.88
N ILE A 56 6.11 8.06 -10.59
CA ILE A 56 6.77 6.86 -10.04
C ILE A 56 5.81 5.65 -10.00
N VAL A 57 4.59 5.86 -9.50
CA VAL A 57 3.62 4.77 -9.25
C VAL A 57 2.60 4.64 -10.39
N GLY A 58 2.46 5.68 -11.21
CA GLY A 58 1.49 5.76 -12.30
C GLY A 58 0.18 6.45 -11.90
N LYS A 59 -0.48 7.05 -12.89
CA LYS A 59 -1.68 7.90 -12.71
C LYS A 59 -2.86 7.20 -12.04
N SER A 60 -3.07 5.91 -12.29
CA SER A 60 -4.22 5.17 -11.76
C SER A 60 -4.11 4.95 -10.25
N VAL A 61 -2.94 4.48 -9.79
CA VAL A 61 -2.67 4.24 -8.37
C VAL A 61 -2.63 5.58 -7.62
N PHE A 62 -2.05 6.62 -8.21
CA PHE A 62 -2.09 7.96 -7.64
C PHE A 62 -3.51 8.50 -7.50
N ARG A 63 -4.38 8.36 -8.51
CA ARG A 63 -5.80 8.77 -8.41
C ARG A 63 -6.54 8.06 -7.29
N LYS A 64 -6.26 6.77 -7.08
CA LYS A 64 -6.82 6.00 -5.96
C LYS A 64 -6.37 6.57 -4.61
N ALA A 65 -5.06 6.79 -4.44
CA ALA A 65 -4.51 7.41 -3.23
C ALA A 65 -5.09 8.81 -2.98
N TYR A 66 -5.13 9.63 -4.02
CA TYR A 66 -5.71 10.98 -3.99
C TYR A 66 -7.18 10.96 -3.57
N LEU A 67 -7.99 10.07 -4.14
CA LEU A 67 -9.40 9.96 -3.81
C LEU A 67 -9.60 9.52 -2.35
N ILE A 68 -8.88 8.49 -1.90
CA ILE A 68 -8.94 8.01 -0.51
C ILE A 68 -8.55 9.13 0.46
N TYR A 69 -7.44 9.82 0.19
CA TYR A 69 -6.96 10.90 1.04
C TYR A 69 -7.91 12.09 1.06
N THR A 70 -8.42 12.51 -0.10
CA THR A 70 -9.37 13.62 -0.19
C THR A 70 -10.65 13.29 0.58
N VAL A 71 -11.25 12.12 0.37
CA VAL A 71 -12.44 11.68 1.12
C VAL A 71 -12.16 11.66 2.62
N SER A 72 -10.98 11.21 3.04
CA SER A 72 -10.62 11.18 4.47
C SER A 72 -10.51 12.60 5.06
N LEU A 73 -9.94 13.55 4.32
CA LEU A 73 -9.89 14.96 4.73
C LEU A 73 -11.27 15.61 4.74
N GLU A 74 -12.15 15.25 3.79
CA GLU A 74 -13.54 15.73 3.75
C GLU A 74 -14.34 15.22 4.95
N ILE A 75 -14.11 13.96 5.39
CA ILE A 75 -14.72 13.42 6.61
C ILE A 75 -14.24 14.19 7.83
N LEU A 76 -12.93 14.45 7.93
CA LEU A 76 -12.36 15.27 9.00
C LEU A 76 -12.96 16.69 8.96
N TYR A 77 -13.05 17.28 7.78
CA TYR A 77 -13.60 18.61 7.55
C TYR A 77 -15.06 18.70 8.01
N PHE A 78 -15.89 17.76 7.59
CA PHE A 78 -17.27 17.68 8.05
C PHE A 78 -17.32 17.55 9.57
N PHE A 79 -16.51 16.66 10.16
CA PHE A 79 -16.44 16.50 11.61
C PHE A 79 -16.08 17.82 12.31
N MET A 80 -15.20 18.63 11.72
CA MET A 80 -14.83 19.92 12.28
C MET A 80 -15.93 20.98 12.15
N CYS A 81 -16.63 20.98 11.02
CA CYS A 81 -17.82 21.82 10.83
C CYS A 81 -18.89 21.48 11.88
N ALA A 82 -19.10 20.18 12.12
CA ALA A 82 -20.05 19.61 13.08
C ALA A 82 -19.70 19.89 14.55
N SER A 83 -18.42 19.86 14.91
CA SER A 83 -17.94 19.91 16.30
C SER A 83 -17.34 21.26 16.70
N GLN A 84 -17.86 22.36 16.12
CA GLN A 84 -17.39 23.73 16.35
C GLN A 84 -17.04 24.08 17.82
N PRO A 85 -17.87 23.74 18.83
CA PRO A 85 -17.57 24.09 20.22
C PRO A 85 -16.31 23.40 20.74
N ILE A 86 -16.11 22.13 20.38
CA ILE A 86 -14.98 21.30 20.83
C ILE A 86 -13.67 21.83 20.22
N ILE A 87 -13.70 22.21 18.94
CA ILE A 87 -12.51 22.69 18.24
C ILE A 87 -12.11 24.08 18.72
N ARG A 88 -13.07 24.95 19.02
CA ARG A 88 -12.79 26.26 19.59
C ARG A 88 -12.05 26.17 20.93
N VAL A 89 -12.39 25.19 21.77
CA VAL A 89 -11.66 24.91 23.01
C VAL A 89 -10.25 24.41 22.73
N LEU A 90 -10.08 23.51 21.75
CA LEU A 90 -8.77 22.98 21.36
C LEU A 90 -7.85 24.00 20.67
N ALA A 91 -8.40 25.07 20.10
CA ALA A 91 -7.67 26.03 19.28
C ALA A 91 -7.22 27.31 20.02
N GLU A 92 -7.48 27.43 21.33
CA GLU A 92 -6.96 28.49 22.22
C GLU A 92 -7.00 29.92 21.59
N GLY A 93 -8.16 30.36 21.10
CA GLY A 93 -8.34 31.74 20.58
C GLY A 93 -7.77 32.01 19.19
N LYS A 94 -7.09 31.07 18.53
CA LYS A 94 -6.49 31.25 17.18
C LYS A 94 -7.50 31.31 16.02
N LEU A 95 -8.80 31.28 16.32
CA LEU A 95 -9.90 31.20 15.35
C LEU A 95 -10.82 32.43 15.40
N GLU A 96 -10.41 33.50 16.07
CA GLU A 96 -11.08 34.79 16.04
C GLU A 96 -11.19 35.29 14.59
N GLY A 97 -12.41 35.49 14.09
CA GLY A 97 -12.71 35.88 12.70
C GLY A 97 -13.43 34.82 11.85
N PHE A 98 -13.49 33.56 12.29
CA PHE A 98 -14.25 32.49 11.62
C PHE A 98 -15.53 32.14 12.39
N GLU A 99 -16.40 33.12 12.59
CA GLU A 99 -17.67 32.96 13.32
C GLU A 99 -18.88 32.81 12.38
N GLY A 100 -19.92 32.14 12.89
CA GLY A 100 -21.16 31.95 12.15
C GLY A 100 -20.95 31.30 10.77
N PRO A 101 -21.49 31.88 9.68
CA PRO A 101 -21.40 31.30 8.32
C PRO A 101 -19.98 31.13 7.78
N ALA A 102 -18.96 31.78 8.37
CA ALA A 102 -17.56 31.67 7.95
C ALA A 102 -16.84 30.46 8.56
N TRP A 103 -17.43 29.79 9.57
CA TRP A 103 -16.84 28.64 10.25
C TRP A 103 -16.40 27.50 9.30
N PRO A 104 -17.21 27.08 8.31
CA PRO A 104 -16.79 26.04 7.39
C PRO A 104 -15.53 26.41 6.60
N LEU A 105 -15.28 27.68 6.32
CA LEU A 105 -14.03 28.08 5.67
C LEU A 105 -12.84 27.95 6.64
N GLY A 106 -13.00 28.40 7.88
CA GLY A 106 -11.98 28.28 8.92
C GLY A 106 -11.60 26.82 9.20
N ALA A 107 -12.61 25.93 9.26
CA ALA A 107 -12.39 24.50 9.39
C ALA A 107 -11.60 23.93 8.20
N ALA A 108 -11.92 24.32 6.95
CA ALA A 108 -11.17 23.85 5.79
C ALA A 108 -9.70 24.28 5.84
N LEU A 109 -9.44 25.53 6.26
CA LEU A 109 -8.09 26.09 6.42
C LEU A 109 -7.27 25.37 7.51
N ILE A 110 -7.92 24.91 8.58
CA ILE A 110 -7.28 24.05 9.59
C ILE A 110 -6.94 22.68 8.97
N VAL A 111 -7.87 22.03 8.26
CA VAL A 111 -7.66 20.70 7.65
C VAL A 111 -6.48 20.71 6.68
N ILE A 112 -6.33 21.76 5.87
CA ILE A 112 -5.22 21.88 4.90
C ILE A 112 -3.91 22.40 5.52
N GLY A 113 -3.94 22.81 6.80
CA GLY A 113 -2.79 23.26 7.58
C GLY A 113 -2.30 24.68 7.23
N VAL A 114 -3.22 25.58 6.87
CA VAL A 114 -2.92 27.01 6.60
C VAL A 114 -3.05 27.87 7.85
N ILE A 115 -3.95 27.53 8.78
CA ILE A 115 -4.05 28.14 10.11
C ILE A 115 -3.15 27.36 11.08
N PRO A 116 -2.50 28.00 12.09
CA PRO A 116 -1.40 27.40 12.85
C PRO A 116 -1.80 26.03 13.41
N SER A 117 -1.10 25.01 12.92
CA SER A 117 -1.35 23.60 13.23
C SER A 117 -1.19 23.36 14.72
N THR A 118 -2.30 23.12 15.41
CA THR A 118 -2.29 22.30 16.61
C THR A 118 -1.59 20.98 16.23
N PRO A 119 -0.52 20.58 16.94
CA PRO A 119 0.34 19.45 16.54
C PRO A 119 -0.44 18.15 16.35
N LEU A 120 -1.58 18.03 17.03
CA LEU A 120 -2.53 16.94 16.92
C LEU A 120 -3.10 16.79 15.50
N PHE A 121 -3.49 17.89 14.82
CA PHE A 121 -4.06 17.80 13.47
C PHE A 121 -3.00 17.48 12.41
N ALA A 122 -1.76 17.93 12.60
CA ALA A 122 -0.65 17.54 11.73
C ALA A 122 -0.38 16.02 11.82
N GLN A 123 -0.49 15.43 13.02
CA GLN A 123 -0.37 13.99 13.21
C GLN A 123 -1.54 13.21 12.58
N ILE A 124 -2.77 13.71 12.71
CA ILE A 124 -3.95 13.12 12.06
C ILE A 124 -3.79 13.16 10.55
N GLU A 125 -3.43 14.32 9.98
CA GLU A 125 -3.22 14.49 8.55
C GLU A 125 -2.14 13.55 8.02
N LEU A 126 -0.98 13.48 8.68
CA LEU A 126 0.10 12.56 8.34
C LEU A 126 -0.38 11.10 8.36
N SER A 127 -1.20 10.73 9.34
CA SER A 127 -1.77 9.39 9.47
C SER A 127 -2.74 9.08 8.33
N LEU A 128 -3.60 10.02 7.95
CA LEU A 128 -4.52 9.89 6.82
C LEU A 128 -3.76 9.78 5.48
N ARG A 129 -2.69 10.57 5.32
CA ARG A 129 -1.84 10.49 4.13
C ARG A 129 -1.11 9.15 4.05
N SER A 130 -0.56 8.68 5.18
CA SER A 130 0.10 7.38 5.31
C SER A 130 -0.86 6.24 4.98
N MET A 131 -2.10 6.32 5.47
CA MET A 131 -3.17 5.39 5.12
C MET A 131 -3.44 5.38 3.62
N ALA A 132 -3.60 6.53 2.99
CA ALA A 132 -3.86 6.63 1.56
C ALA A 132 -2.71 6.07 0.70
N HIS A 133 -1.46 6.33 1.09
CA HIS A 133 -0.26 5.76 0.46
C HIS A 133 -0.23 4.24 0.62
N SER A 134 -0.42 3.70 1.83
CA SER A 134 -0.39 2.26 2.09
C SER A 134 -1.53 1.49 1.43
N VAL A 135 -2.77 2.01 1.43
CA VAL A 135 -3.92 1.37 0.74
C VAL A 135 -3.72 1.35 -0.78
N SER A 136 -2.85 2.22 -1.28
CA SER A 136 -2.44 2.29 -2.67
C SER A 136 -1.08 1.62 -2.92
N ASN A 137 -0.49 0.98 -1.91
CA ASN A 137 0.83 0.33 -1.91
C ASN A 137 1.98 1.22 -2.43
N ILE A 138 1.91 2.51 -2.08
CA ILE A 138 2.93 3.49 -2.38
C ILE A 138 3.85 3.63 -1.15
N PRO A 139 5.20 3.55 -1.29
CA PRO A 139 6.01 3.26 -2.47
C PRO A 139 6.48 1.79 -2.53
N ASP A 140 6.04 0.93 -1.61
CA ASP A 140 6.55 -0.43 -1.44
C ASP A 140 6.41 -1.27 -2.72
N GLU A 141 5.32 -1.11 -3.46
CA GLU A 141 5.12 -1.81 -4.73
C GLU A 141 6.18 -1.41 -5.78
N PHE A 142 6.56 -0.14 -5.79
CA PHE A 142 7.59 0.35 -6.69
C PHE A 142 8.95 -0.24 -6.32
N PHE A 143 9.35 -0.20 -5.05
CA PHE A 143 10.65 -0.71 -4.62
C PHE A 143 10.74 -2.24 -4.71
N GLU A 144 9.67 -2.97 -4.41
CA GLU A 144 9.60 -4.42 -4.60
C GLU A 144 9.77 -4.77 -6.08
N ARG A 145 9.13 -4.02 -6.99
CA ARG A 145 9.28 -4.17 -8.44
C ARG A 145 10.72 -3.92 -8.90
N VAL A 146 11.34 -2.83 -8.46
CA VAL A 146 12.73 -2.53 -8.80
C VAL A 146 13.67 -3.61 -8.27
N THR A 147 13.44 -4.08 -7.05
CA THR A 147 14.22 -5.17 -6.45
C THR A 147 14.11 -6.43 -7.30
N LYS A 148 12.90 -6.85 -7.68
CA LYS A 148 12.68 -8.01 -8.56
C LYS A 148 13.34 -7.85 -9.93
N LEU A 149 13.27 -6.65 -10.54
CA LEU A 149 13.93 -6.39 -11.82
C LEU A 149 15.46 -6.47 -11.69
N SER A 150 16.03 -5.81 -10.68
CA SER A 150 17.48 -5.76 -10.47
C SER A 150 18.10 -7.11 -10.08
N GLN A 151 17.31 -8.00 -9.47
CA GLN A 151 17.73 -9.34 -9.04
C GLN A 151 17.28 -10.45 -10.00
N SER A 152 16.50 -10.13 -11.02
CA SER A 152 15.98 -11.10 -11.98
C SER A 152 17.12 -11.88 -12.65
N GLU A 153 16.91 -13.17 -12.89
CA GLU A 153 17.86 -14.06 -13.60
C GLU A 153 17.94 -13.68 -15.07
N ILE A 154 18.54 -12.52 -15.34
CA ILE A 154 18.66 -11.89 -16.66
C ILE A 154 19.25 -12.87 -17.68
N GLU A 155 20.19 -13.70 -17.28
CA GLU A 155 20.79 -14.75 -18.09
C GLU A 155 19.77 -15.79 -18.60
N ALA A 156 18.75 -16.12 -17.80
CA ALA A 156 17.70 -17.06 -18.18
C ALA A 156 16.71 -16.45 -19.18
N TYR A 157 16.57 -15.11 -19.20
CA TYR A 157 15.76 -14.41 -20.20
C TYR A 157 16.55 -14.19 -21.49
N VAL A 158 17.78 -13.68 -21.38
CA VAL A 158 18.70 -13.39 -22.49
C VAL A 158 19.00 -14.65 -23.30
N GLY A 159 19.21 -15.81 -22.65
CA GLY A 159 19.45 -17.07 -23.35
C GLY A 159 18.28 -17.58 -24.21
N ARG A 160 17.09 -16.96 -24.14
CA ARG A 160 15.93 -17.36 -24.95
C ARG A 160 15.89 -16.71 -26.33
N ASP A 161 16.65 -15.64 -26.55
CA ASP A 161 16.66 -14.89 -27.81
C ASP A 161 18.10 -14.76 -28.35
N PRO A 162 18.38 -15.29 -29.56
CA PRO A 162 19.73 -15.28 -30.13
C PRO A 162 20.30 -13.87 -30.34
N ARG A 163 19.47 -12.82 -30.38
CA ARG A 163 19.93 -11.42 -30.47
C ARG A 163 20.80 -11.00 -29.29
N TYR A 164 20.59 -11.63 -28.14
CA TYR A 164 21.27 -11.32 -26.89
C TYR A 164 22.44 -12.28 -26.59
N GLU A 165 22.82 -13.14 -27.53
CA GLU A 165 24.03 -13.97 -27.42
C GLU A 165 25.30 -13.18 -27.05
N PRO A 166 25.60 -11.98 -27.60
CA PRO A 166 26.78 -11.22 -27.16
C PRO A 166 26.70 -10.80 -25.69
N ASP A 167 25.50 -10.52 -25.17
CA ASP A 167 25.28 -10.17 -23.77
C ASP A 167 25.43 -11.41 -22.88
N LEU A 168 25.03 -12.59 -23.36
CA LEU A 168 25.26 -13.88 -22.69
C LEU A 168 26.75 -14.28 -22.65
N GLN A 169 27.48 -14.05 -23.73
CA GLN A 169 28.93 -14.27 -23.77
C GLN A 169 29.67 -13.35 -22.79
N ARG A 170 29.24 -12.09 -22.68
CA ARG A 170 29.78 -11.16 -21.67
C ARG A 170 29.47 -11.62 -20.26
N PHE A 171 28.24 -12.07 -19.99
CA PHE A 171 27.86 -12.64 -18.70
C PHE A 171 28.84 -13.75 -18.31
N ARG A 172 29.02 -14.75 -19.20
CA ARG A 172 29.93 -15.89 -18.97
C ARG A 172 31.37 -15.42 -18.74
N LYS A 173 31.86 -14.48 -19.56
CA LYS A 173 33.22 -13.95 -19.44
C LYS A 173 33.46 -13.26 -18.09
N ILE A 174 32.52 -12.41 -17.65
CA ILE A 174 32.64 -11.68 -16.38
C ILE A 174 32.54 -12.64 -15.20
N GLN A 175 31.59 -13.58 -15.25
CA GLN A 175 31.42 -14.62 -14.24
C GLN A 175 32.71 -15.45 -14.07
N SER A 176 33.26 -15.94 -15.18
CA SER A 176 34.50 -16.71 -15.18
C SER A 176 35.68 -15.91 -14.65
N LEU A 177 35.86 -14.67 -15.10
CA LEU A 177 36.96 -13.82 -14.63
C LEU A 177 36.86 -13.47 -13.15
N ALA A 178 35.66 -13.23 -12.63
CA ALA A 178 35.45 -13.01 -11.19
C ALA A 178 35.76 -14.29 -10.38
N LEU A 179 35.35 -15.47 -10.87
CA LEU A 179 35.71 -16.76 -10.28
C LEU A 179 37.23 -16.97 -10.24
N TYR A 180 37.92 -16.74 -11.36
CA TYR A 180 39.39 -16.87 -11.41
C TYR A 180 40.10 -15.83 -10.55
N ALA A 181 39.49 -14.67 -10.31
CA ALA A 181 40.02 -13.65 -9.40
C ALA A 181 39.85 -14.00 -7.91
N GLY A 182 39.20 -15.12 -7.58
CA GLY A 182 39.02 -15.59 -6.20
C GLY A 182 37.67 -15.22 -5.57
N CYS A 183 36.69 -14.77 -6.34
CA CYS A 183 35.31 -14.62 -5.85
C CYS A 183 34.64 -15.99 -5.68
N SER A 184 33.68 -16.09 -4.75
CA SER A 184 32.81 -17.26 -4.68
C SER A 184 31.90 -17.33 -5.91
N ARG A 185 31.33 -18.50 -6.21
CA ARG A 185 30.42 -18.65 -7.35
C ARG A 185 29.20 -17.74 -7.26
N GLU A 186 28.58 -17.68 -6.08
CA GLU A 186 27.45 -16.79 -5.88
C GLU A 186 27.82 -15.31 -6.07
N GLU A 187 29.02 -14.90 -5.64
CA GLU A 187 29.52 -13.55 -5.85
C GLU A 187 29.73 -13.26 -7.33
N ALA A 188 30.39 -14.16 -8.06
CA ALA A 188 30.64 -14.05 -9.48
C ALA A 188 29.33 -13.98 -10.30
N ASP A 189 28.35 -14.81 -9.97
CA ASP A 189 27.02 -14.79 -10.58
C ASP A 189 26.32 -13.44 -10.35
N LYS A 190 26.36 -12.95 -9.10
CA LYS A 190 25.79 -11.63 -8.74
C LYS A 190 26.49 -10.49 -9.49
N VAL A 191 27.81 -10.52 -9.61
CA VAL A 191 28.60 -9.51 -10.33
C VAL A 191 28.22 -9.52 -11.81
N ALA A 192 28.27 -10.68 -12.47
CA ALA A 192 27.97 -10.82 -13.89
C ALA A 192 26.53 -10.39 -14.19
N ARG A 193 25.56 -10.84 -13.39
CA ARG A 193 24.14 -10.49 -13.54
C ARG A 193 23.90 -8.99 -13.40
N ARG A 194 24.49 -8.36 -12.39
CA ARG A 194 24.37 -6.91 -12.18
C ARG A 194 25.01 -6.10 -13.31
N THR A 195 26.13 -6.58 -13.84
CA THR A 195 26.88 -5.89 -14.90
C THR A 195 26.14 -5.94 -16.22
N VAL A 196 25.71 -7.13 -16.64
CA VAL A 196 24.90 -7.28 -17.87
C VAL A 196 23.53 -6.62 -17.70
N GLY A 197 22.93 -6.71 -16.51
CA GLY A 197 21.69 -5.99 -16.20
C GLY A 197 21.83 -4.48 -16.35
N ALA A 198 22.87 -3.88 -15.77
CA ALA A 198 23.12 -2.45 -15.92
C ALA A 198 23.28 -2.04 -17.39
N GLU A 199 24.01 -2.82 -18.19
CA GLU A 199 24.17 -2.54 -19.63
C GLU A 199 22.84 -2.67 -20.41
N LEU A 200 22.04 -3.70 -20.13
CA LEU A 200 20.75 -3.91 -20.77
C LEU A 200 19.75 -2.83 -20.39
N PHE A 201 19.61 -2.51 -19.10
CA PHE A 201 18.74 -1.42 -18.66
C PHE A 201 19.25 -0.07 -19.18
N ALA A 202 20.56 0.17 -19.30
CA ALA A 202 21.09 1.37 -19.96
C ALA A 202 20.72 1.42 -21.45
N ARG A 203 20.81 0.29 -22.17
CA ARG A 203 20.39 0.17 -23.57
C ARG A 203 18.91 0.52 -23.73
N TRP A 204 18.06 0.01 -22.84
CA TRP A 204 16.63 0.26 -22.90
C TRP A 204 16.20 1.61 -22.31
N THR A 205 17.00 2.27 -21.48
CA THR A 205 16.63 3.56 -20.87
C THR A 205 17.40 4.72 -21.48
N ILE A 206 18.71 4.81 -21.26
CA ILE A 206 19.57 5.90 -21.76
C ILE A 206 19.56 5.99 -23.28
N ASN A 207 19.60 4.83 -23.96
CA ASN A 207 19.62 4.72 -25.42
C ASN A 207 18.28 4.23 -26.00
N GLY A 208 17.21 4.22 -25.20
CA GLY A 208 15.93 3.63 -25.55
C GLY A 208 15.02 4.51 -26.42
N GLN A 209 15.54 5.52 -27.11
CA GLN A 209 14.74 6.45 -27.93
C GLN A 209 13.91 5.73 -29.00
N ASP A 210 14.42 4.60 -29.50
CA ASP A 210 13.76 3.78 -30.51
C ASP A 210 12.67 2.85 -29.94
N ILE A 211 12.64 2.68 -28.62
CA ILE A 211 11.75 1.75 -27.90
C ILE A 211 10.55 2.51 -27.33
N TRP A 212 10.79 3.68 -26.76
CA TRP A 212 9.77 4.48 -26.08
C TRP A 212 9.19 5.56 -26.99
N SER A 213 7.97 6.00 -26.69
CA SER A 213 7.40 7.16 -27.38
C SER A 213 8.18 8.43 -27.04
N ALA A 214 8.53 9.21 -28.06
CA ALA A 214 9.31 10.44 -27.92
C ALA A 214 8.75 11.38 -26.82
N GLY A 215 7.43 11.56 -26.78
CA GLY A 215 6.78 12.43 -25.81
C GLY A 215 6.85 11.96 -24.35
N GLU A 216 6.99 10.66 -24.07
CA GLU A 216 7.25 10.18 -22.70
C GLU A 216 8.76 10.18 -22.40
N PHE A 217 9.59 9.84 -23.39
CA PHE A 217 11.04 9.84 -23.25
C PHE A 217 11.61 11.22 -22.90
N ASP A 218 11.14 12.26 -23.58
CA ASP A 218 11.60 13.65 -23.39
C ASP A 218 11.34 14.18 -21.98
N LYS A 219 10.31 13.68 -21.28
CA LYS A 219 10.01 14.10 -19.89
C LYS A 219 11.07 13.70 -18.88
N TYR A 220 11.86 12.67 -19.20
CA TYR A 220 12.88 12.13 -18.31
C TYR A 220 14.29 12.56 -18.74
N ARG A 221 14.42 13.45 -19.74
CA ARG A 221 15.69 13.87 -20.31
C ARG A 221 16.68 14.38 -19.27
N ASP A 222 16.24 15.24 -18.36
CA ASP A 222 17.11 15.78 -17.30
C ASP A 222 17.70 14.68 -16.40
N ILE A 223 16.91 13.65 -16.10
CA ILE A 223 17.36 12.49 -15.30
C ILE A 223 18.29 11.61 -16.12
N LEU A 224 17.99 11.39 -17.40
CA LEU A 224 18.83 10.63 -18.33
C LEU A 224 20.21 11.29 -18.49
N ASP A 225 20.25 12.62 -18.59
CA ASP A 225 21.49 13.39 -18.72
C ASP A 225 22.35 13.32 -17.44
N VAL A 226 21.75 13.18 -16.26
CA VAL A 226 22.49 12.94 -15.00
C VAL A 226 23.00 11.49 -14.89
N LEU A 227 22.23 10.51 -15.37
CA LEU A 227 22.59 9.08 -15.24
C LEU A 227 23.56 8.61 -16.32
N ARG A 228 23.50 9.17 -17.53
CA ARG A 228 24.36 8.82 -18.68
C ARG A 228 25.86 8.82 -18.34
N PRO A 229 26.47 9.92 -17.85
CA PRO A 229 27.91 9.95 -17.61
C PRO A 229 28.35 8.92 -16.56
N LYS A 230 27.54 8.70 -15.51
CA LYS A 230 27.82 7.70 -14.48
C LYS A 230 27.77 6.27 -15.04
N SER A 231 26.78 5.97 -15.88
CA SER A 231 26.67 4.65 -16.54
C SER A 231 27.81 4.40 -17.51
N GLU A 232 28.27 5.42 -18.24
CA GLU A 232 29.38 5.31 -19.19
C GLU A 232 30.73 5.14 -18.48
N SER A 233 30.98 5.89 -17.41
CA SER A 233 32.16 5.71 -16.54
C SER A 233 32.23 4.29 -15.99
N LEU A 234 31.14 3.82 -15.39
CA LEU A 234 31.06 2.45 -14.85
C LEU A 234 31.31 1.38 -15.91
N LYS A 235 30.76 1.55 -17.12
CA LYS A 235 30.99 0.63 -18.22
C LYS A 235 32.46 0.60 -18.64
N GLN A 236 33.12 1.75 -18.65
CA GLN A 236 34.54 1.85 -18.97
C GLN A 236 35.41 1.20 -17.89
N GLU A 237 35.12 1.48 -16.62
CA GLU A 237 35.83 0.88 -15.48
C GLU A 237 35.68 -0.64 -15.41
N VAL A 238 34.50 -1.17 -15.76
CA VAL A 238 34.30 -2.63 -15.90
C VAL A 238 35.18 -3.21 -17.00
N LYS A 239 35.28 -2.54 -18.16
CA LYS A 239 36.16 -3.00 -19.25
C LYS A 239 37.62 -2.99 -18.81
N GLU A 240 38.05 -1.95 -18.10
CA GLU A 240 39.39 -1.86 -17.53
C GLU A 240 39.63 -2.98 -16.53
N LEU A 241 38.69 -3.27 -15.63
CA LEU A 241 38.79 -4.36 -14.67
C LEU A 241 38.85 -5.73 -15.36
N VAL A 242 38.04 -5.96 -16.40
CA VAL A 242 38.10 -7.16 -17.24
C VAL A 242 39.47 -7.30 -17.90
N SER A 243 40.00 -6.22 -18.49
CA SER A 243 41.34 -6.25 -19.10
C SER A 243 42.43 -6.55 -18.07
N LYS A 244 42.40 -5.88 -16.91
CA LYS A 244 43.36 -6.05 -15.81
C LYS A 244 43.34 -7.48 -15.25
N THR A 245 42.14 -8.05 -15.10
CA THR A 245 41.97 -9.44 -14.63
C THR A 245 42.50 -10.42 -15.69
N SER A 246 42.19 -10.21 -16.97
CA SER A 246 42.66 -11.08 -18.06
C SER A 246 44.18 -10.99 -18.34
N SER A 247 44.80 -9.86 -18.01
CA SER A 247 46.25 -9.66 -18.13
C SER A 247 47.01 -10.15 -16.90
N SER A 248 46.33 -10.48 -15.80
CA SER A 248 46.99 -10.95 -14.57
C SER A 248 47.69 -12.29 -14.83
N PRO A 249 49.01 -12.39 -14.56
CA PRO A 249 49.76 -13.63 -14.76
C PRO A 249 49.24 -14.81 -13.92
N VAL A 250 48.77 -14.52 -12.70
CA VAL A 250 48.19 -15.52 -11.79
C VAL A 250 46.86 -16.05 -12.33
N VAL A 251 46.01 -15.17 -12.86
CA VAL A 251 44.73 -15.58 -13.47
C VAL A 251 44.96 -16.45 -14.71
N ARG A 252 45.92 -16.08 -15.57
CA ARG A 252 46.29 -16.90 -16.74
C ARG A 252 46.77 -18.29 -16.34
N TYR A 253 47.60 -18.37 -15.30
CA TYR A 253 48.03 -19.64 -14.76
C TYR A 253 46.86 -20.49 -14.27
N ILE A 254 45.88 -19.91 -13.56
CA ILE A 254 44.68 -20.63 -13.09
C ILE A 254 43.86 -21.13 -14.29
N ILE A 255 43.68 -20.31 -15.33
CA ILE A 255 42.97 -20.68 -16.56
C ILE A 255 43.66 -21.89 -17.23
N GLU A 256 44.98 -21.83 -17.41
CA GLU A 256 45.77 -22.91 -18.02
C GLU A 256 45.70 -24.19 -17.19
N LYS A 257 45.90 -24.13 -15.87
CA LYS A 257 45.91 -25.31 -15.00
C LYS A 257 44.53 -25.94 -14.80
N SER A 258 43.47 -25.15 -14.96
CA SER A 258 42.08 -25.63 -14.88
C SER A 258 41.59 -26.24 -16.19
N ASN A 259 42.29 -26.05 -17.33
CA ASN A 259 41.85 -26.44 -18.67
C ASN A 259 40.46 -25.89 -19.03
N THR A 260 40.14 -24.67 -18.56
CA THR A 260 38.86 -24.02 -18.83
C THR A 260 39.06 -22.75 -19.66
N SER A 261 38.01 -22.31 -20.36
CA SER A 261 38.02 -21.06 -21.12
C SER A 261 37.03 -20.08 -20.50
N PRO A 262 37.39 -18.79 -20.38
CA PRO A 262 36.49 -17.77 -19.81
C PRO A 262 35.20 -17.58 -20.61
N GLU A 263 35.14 -18.01 -21.87
CA GLU A 263 33.97 -17.85 -22.76
C GLU A 263 33.00 -19.05 -22.70
N VAL A 264 33.43 -20.16 -22.10
CA VAL A 264 32.65 -21.40 -21.98
C VAL A 264 31.97 -21.44 -20.59
N PRO A 265 30.71 -21.91 -20.49
CA PRO A 265 30.06 -22.05 -19.19
C PRO A 265 30.84 -22.99 -18.26
N ILE A 266 31.22 -22.48 -17.09
CA ILE A 266 31.93 -23.22 -16.04
C ILE A 266 30.96 -24.18 -15.36
N ARG A 267 31.30 -25.48 -15.32
CA ARG A 267 30.52 -26.50 -14.60
C ARG A 267 30.84 -26.47 -13.11
N ASP A 268 29.96 -27.06 -12.30
CA ASP A 268 30.11 -27.14 -10.84
C ASP A 268 31.44 -27.79 -10.42
N SER A 269 31.86 -28.84 -11.12
CA SER A 269 33.16 -29.51 -10.94
C SER A 269 34.35 -28.58 -11.19
N ASP A 270 34.22 -27.69 -12.18
CA ASP A 270 35.29 -26.79 -12.59
C ASP A 270 35.41 -25.63 -11.60
N SER A 271 34.28 -25.14 -11.07
CA SER A 271 34.27 -24.13 -10.01
C SER A 271 34.99 -24.61 -8.74
N GLN A 272 34.78 -25.85 -8.32
CA GLN A 272 35.48 -26.42 -7.15
C GLN A 272 36.99 -26.53 -7.40
N ARG A 273 37.38 -26.93 -8.61
CA ARG A 273 38.78 -27.02 -9.03
C ARG A 273 39.46 -25.65 -9.09
N ILE A 274 38.78 -24.63 -9.60
CA ILE A 274 39.27 -23.25 -9.63
C ILE A 274 39.46 -22.72 -8.20
N GLN A 275 38.49 -22.99 -7.31
CA GLN A 275 38.58 -22.60 -5.90
C GLN A 275 39.72 -23.32 -5.17
N SER A 276 39.90 -24.63 -5.37
CA SER A 276 41.01 -25.36 -4.77
C SER A 276 42.37 -24.85 -5.26
N LEU A 277 42.48 -24.52 -6.55
CA LEU A 277 43.69 -23.90 -7.11
C LEU A 277 43.92 -22.52 -6.52
N SER A 278 42.89 -21.69 -6.40
CA SER A 278 43.00 -20.38 -5.76
C SER A 278 43.43 -20.49 -4.29
N ALA A 279 42.94 -21.49 -3.55
CA ALA A 279 43.29 -21.74 -2.16
C ALA A 279 44.73 -22.29 -2.01
N GLU A 280 45.18 -23.13 -2.94
CA GLU A 280 46.57 -23.60 -3.01
C GLU A 280 47.55 -22.44 -3.20
N ILE A 281 47.20 -21.50 -4.08
CA ILE A 281 47.98 -20.28 -4.36
C ILE A 281 48.06 -19.37 -3.12
N LEU A 282 46.98 -19.29 -2.35
CA LEU A 282 46.93 -18.54 -1.09
C LEU A 282 47.73 -19.20 0.03
N ALA A 283 47.73 -20.54 0.10
CA ALA A 283 48.39 -21.30 1.15
C ALA A 283 49.92 -21.39 0.95
N ASN A 284 50.40 -21.45 -0.30
CA ASN A 284 51.80 -21.69 -0.63
C ASN A 284 52.34 -20.74 -1.72
N PRO A 285 52.43 -19.42 -1.46
CA PRO A 285 52.89 -18.45 -2.46
C PRO A 285 54.34 -18.65 -2.93
N ALA A 286 55.17 -19.38 -2.18
CA ALA A 286 56.60 -19.55 -2.44
C ALA A 286 57.00 -20.87 -3.12
N SER A 287 56.19 -21.95 -3.05
CA SER A 287 56.60 -23.28 -3.54
C SER A 287 56.02 -23.66 -4.90
N THR A 288 54.92 -23.02 -5.32
CA THR A 288 54.25 -23.31 -6.60
C THR A 288 54.75 -22.42 -7.76
N PHE A 289 55.57 -21.41 -7.49
CA PHE A 289 55.83 -20.28 -8.39
C PHE A 289 57.31 -19.95 -8.54
N ALA A 290 58.04 -20.76 -9.33
CA ALA A 290 59.43 -20.44 -9.69
C ALA A 290 59.56 -19.30 -10.74
N SER A 291 58.44 -18.83 -11.33
CA SER A 291 58.42 -17.88 -12.46
C SER A 291 57.55 -16.63 -12.28
N LEU A 292 56.82 -16.47 -11.17
CA LEU A 292 55.93 -15.32 -10.94
C LEU A 292 56.49 -14.39 -9.87
N GLN A 293 56.42 -13.08 -10.10
CA GLN A 293 56.96 -12.09 -9.17
C GLN A 293 56.04 -11.93 -7.96
N GLN A 294 56.61 -11.61 -6.79
CA GLN A 294 55.85 -11.40 -5.55
C GLN A 294 54.84 -10.24 -5.67
N GLU A 295 55.08 -9.28 -6.58
CA GLU A 295 54.15 -8.20 -6.92
C GLU A 295 52.89 -8.71 -7.65
N ASP A 296 53.01 -9.71 -8.52
CA ASP A 296 51.88 -10.31 -9.24
C ASP A 296 50.90 -10.98 -8.27
N ILE A 297 51.43 -11.68 -7.26
CA ILE A 297 50.64 -12.33 -6.21
C ILE A 297 49.91 -11.27 -5.37
N ARG A 298 50.59 -10.19 -4.96
CA ARG A 298 49.94 -9.08 -4.25
C ARG A 298 48.83 -8.44 -5.07
N SER A 299 49.06 -8.23 -6.37
CA SER A 299 48.04 -7.67 -7.26
C SER A 299 46.81 -8.58 -7.37
N TYR A 300 47.01 -9.90 -7.44
CA TYR A 300 45.96 -10.90 -7.49
C TYR A 300 45.09 -10.90 -6.22
N LEU A 301 45.70 -10.81 -5.03
CA LEU A 301 44.97 -10.75 -3.75
C LEU A 301 43.98 -9.58 -3.69
N THR A 302 44.30 -8.47 -4.36
CA THR A 302 43.42 -7.30 -4.40
C THR A 302 42.32 -7.39 -5.46
N LEU A 303 42.40 -8.32 -6.43
CA LEU A 303 41.43 -8.42 -7.53
C LEU A 303 40.03 -8.83 -7.03
N ALA A 304 39.93 -9.78 -6.10
CA ALA A 304 38.65 -10.17 -5.52
C ALA A 304 37.96 -8.99 -4.83
N ASP A 305 38.72 -8.18 -4.09
CA ASP A 305 38.18 -7.00 -3.40
C ASP A 305 37.78 -5.89 -4.38
N LEU A 306 38.55 -5.70 -5.46
CA LEU A 306 38.17 -4.78 -6.55
C LEU A 306 36.87 -5.21 -7.23
N TRP A 307 36.71 -6.51 -7.52
CA TRP A 307 35.47 -7.05 -8.08
C TRP A 307 34.28 -6.88 -7.11
N ARG A 308 34.46 -7.12 -5.81
CA ARG A 308 33.41 -6.89 -4.80
C ARG A 308 33.03 -5.43 -4.67
N ALA A 309 34.01 -4.53 -4.60
CA ALA A 309 33.79 -3.09 -4.52
C ALA A 309 33.07 -2.57 -5.78
N LYS A 310 33.44 -3.05 -6.97
CA LYS A 310 32.72 -2.69 -8.20
C LYS A 310 31.34 -3.33 -8.29
N ALA A 311 31.14 -4.53 -7.76
CA ALA A 311 29.82 -5.18 -7.75
C ALA A 311 28.76 -4.42 -6.94
N THR A 312 29.15 -3.70 -5.89
CA THR A 312 28.21 -2.85 -5.13
C THR A 312 27.83 -1.61 -5.94
N GLU A 313 28.80 -0.94 -6.55
CA GLU A 313 28.58 0.24 -7.39
C GLU A 313 27.77 -0.06 -8.66
N ILE A 314 28.08 -1.17 -9.33
CA ILE A 314 27.28 -1.67 -10.46
C ILE A 314 25.88 -2.07 -9.98
N GLY A 315 25.77 -2.62 -8.77
CA GLY A 315 24.49 -2.96 -8.16
C GLY A 315 23.58 -1.74 -7.94
N THR A 316 24.13 -0.63 -7.44
CA THR A 316 23.36 0.62 -7.27
C THR A 316 22.99 1.24 -8.61
N SER A 317 23.89 1.21 -9.60
CA SER A 317 23.60 1.66 -10.97
C SER A 317 22.50 0.82 -11.63
N ASN A 318 22.57 -0.51 -11.53
CA ASN A 318 21.55 -1.43 -12.04
C ASN A 318 20.18 -1.15 -11.41
N ARG A 319 20.12 -0.90 -10.10
CA ARG A 319 18.87 -0.50 -9.41
C ARG A 319 18.34 0.84 -9.90
N ARG A 320 19.20 1.85 -10.10
CA ARG A 320 18.79 3.16 -10.66
C ARG A 320 18.19 3.01 -12.05
N LEU A 321 18.87 2.27 -12.93
CA LEU A 321 18.44 2.08 -14.32
C LEU A 321 17.18 1.22 -14.42
N SER A 322 17.08 0.14 -13.63
CA SER A 322 15.86 -0.69 -13.58
C SER A 322 14.66 0.07 -12.97
N ALA A 323 14.90 0.97 -12.02
CA ALA A 323 13.89 1.89 -11.50
C ALA A 323 13.40 2.85 -12.58
N LEU A 324 14.30 3.51 -13.31
CA LEU A 324 13.91 4.38 -14.41
C LEU A 324 13.18 3.62 -15.53
N PHE A 325 13.65 2.42 -15.86
CA PHE A 325 12.99 1.52 -16.80
C PHE A 325 11.55 1.23 -16.38
N ALA A 326 11.33 0.87 -15.11
CA ALA A 326 9.99 0.61 -14.59
C ALA A 326 9.09 1.85 -14.68
N ILE A 327 9.62 3.04 -14.38
CA ILE A 327 8.89 4.32 -14.44
C ILE A 327 8.46 4.62 -15.88
N ILE A 328 9.38 4.56 -16.84
CA ILE A 328 9.09 4.83 -18.25
C ILE A 328 8.07 3.81 -18.77
N ALA A 329 8.29 2.51 -18.49
CA ALA A 329 7.40 1.43 -18.91
C ALA A 329 5.96 1.59 -18.39
N LEU A 330 5.77 2.09 -17.16
CA LEU A 330 4.45 2.29 -16.57
C LEU A 330 3.70 3.48 -17.17
N ASN A 331 4.43 4.54 -17.53
CA ASN A 331 3.84 5.75 -18.08
C ASN A 331 3.56 5.62 -19.58
N ASP A 332 4.41 4.91 -20.32
CA ASP A 332 4.19 4.62 -21.74
C ASP A 332 3.24 3.43 -21.96
N THR A 333 1.96 3.68 -21.68
CA THR A 333 0.89 2.69 -21.88
C THR A 333 0.74 2.23 -23.32
N ARG A 334 1.19 3.01 -24.31
CA ARG A 334 1.10 2.67 -25.74
C ARG A 334 2.11 1.57 -26.08
N VAL A 335 3.37 1.80 -25.74
CA VAL A 335 4.45 0.82 -25.93
C VAL A 335 4.16 -0.42 -25.09
N MET A 336 3.74 -0.26 -23.84
CA MET A 336 3.43 -1.40 -22.98
C MET A 336 2.26 -2.24 -23.53
N ARG A 337 1.25 -1.63 -24.17
CA ARG A 337 0.17 -2.40 -24.82
C ARG A 337 0.67 -3.12 -26.07
N ALA A 338 1.47 -2.46 -26.90
CA ALA A 338 2.01 -3.03 -28.13
C ALA A 338 2.88 -4.29 -27.89
N TYR A 339 3.72 -4.27 -26.85
CA TYR A 339 4.56 -5.43 -26.50
C TYR A 339 3.79 -6.58 -25.82
N LEU A 340 2.69 -6.28 -25.12
CA LEU A 340 1.92 -7.28 -24.38
C LEU A 340 0.79 -7.92 -25.20
N HIS A 341 0.19 -7.13 -26.10
CA HIS A 341 -0.87 -7.54 -27.00
C HIS A 341 -0.48 -7.14 -28.43
N PRO A 342 0.50 -7.82 -29.03
CA PRO A 342 0.93 -7.50 -30.37
C PRO A 342 -0.18 -7.83 -31.37
N ASP A 343 -0.47 -6.89 -32.27
CA ASP A 343 -1.34 -7.17 -33.41
C ASP A 343 -0.69 -8.26 -34.28
N GLN A 344 -1.49 -9.22 -34.73
CA GLN A 344 -1.02 -10.33 -35.57
C GLN A 344 -0.45 -9.77 -36.88
N GLY A 345 0.88 -9.66 -36.97
CA GLY A 345 1.58 -9.14 -38.14
C GLY A 345 2.64 -8.06 -37.86
N ALA A 346 2.75 -7.54 -36.64
CA ALA A 346 3.80 -6.57 -36.29
C ALA A 346 5.14 -7.25 -35.95
N ARG A 347 6.24 -6.50 -36.18
CA ARG A 347 7.67 -6.83 -36.00
C ARG A 347 7.97 -7.93 -34.97
N SER A 348 8.97 -8.76 -35.26
CA SER A 348 9.57 -9.74 -34.34
C SER A 348 9.87 -9.12 -32.97
N LEU A 349 8.99 -9.38 -32.00
CA LEU A 349 9.06 -8.79 -30.67
C LEU A 349 10.28 -9.30 -29.92
N ASP A 350 10.94 -8.36 -29.25
CA ASP A 350 11.96 -8.65 -28.26
C ASP A 350 11.34 -9.43 -27.09
N VAL A 351 11.69 -10.71 -27.00
CA VAL A 351 11.14 -11.64 -26.00
C VAL A 351 11.60 -11.26 -24.59
N VAL A 352 12.85 -10.81 -24.45
CA VAL A 352 13.45 -10.41 -23.17
C VAL A 352 12.74 -9.18 -22.63
N LEU A 353 12.59 -8.15 -23.48
CA LEU A 353 11.90 -6.91 -23.10
C LEU A 353 10.44 -7.20 -22.71
N ARG A 354 9.75 -8.08 -23.45
CA ARG A 354 8.37 -8.47 -23.14
C ARG A 354 8.24 -9.12 -21.75
N GLU A 355 9.13 -10.04 -21.39
CA GLU A 355 9.10 -10.69 -20.07
C GLU A 355 9.38 -9.70 -18.93
N LEU A 356 10.33 -8.78 -19.13
CA LEU A 356 10.61 -7.72 -18.15
C LEU A 356 9.44 -6.74 -18.01
N LEU A 357 8.77 -6.38 -19.11
CA LEU A 357 7.54 -5.59 -19.07
C LEU A 357 6.39 -6.35 -18.37
N LEU A 358 6.30 -7.67 -18.58
CA LEU A 358 5.36 -8.52 -17.84
C LEU A 358 5.67 -8.51 -16.34
N LEU A 359 6.95 -8.53 -15.92
CA LEU A 359 7.34 -8.40 -14.51
C LEU A 359 6.94 -7.03 -13.93
N VAL A 360 7.13 -5.94 -14.69
CA VAL A 360 6.64 -4.60 -14.32
C VAL A 360 5.12 -4.60 -14.14
N ARG A 361 4.36 -5.25 -15.02
CA ARG A 361 2.88 -5.30 -14.96
C ARG A 361 2.35 -6.25 -13.88
N ARG A 362 2.96 -7.44 -13.73
CA ARG A 362 2.57 -8.51 -12.78
C ARG A 362 2.95 -8.18 -11.34
N SER A 363 3.95 -7.35 -11.12
CA SER A 363 4.32 -6.84 -9.78
C SER A 363 3.36 -5.79 -9.24
N ARG A 364 2.16 -5.62 -9.83
CA ARG A 364 1.06 -5.00 -9.09
C ARG A 364 0.84 -5.82 -7.83
N SER A 365 1.04 -5.17 -6.68
CA SER A 365 0.88 -5.75 -5.36
C SER A 365 -0.42 -6.56 -5.34
N LYS A 366 -0.36 -7.78 -4.80
CA LYS A 366 -1.53 -8.63 -4.66
C LYS A 366 -2.62 -7.78 -4.00
N PRO A 367 -3.82 -7.62 -4.60
CA PRO A 367 -4.87 -6.83 -3.99
C PRO A 367 -5.06 -7.36 -2.58
N ARG A 368 -4.88 -6.50 -1.56
CA ARG A 368 -5.05 -6.89 -0.16
C ARG A 368 -6.50 -7.39 -0.02
N PRO A 369 -6.75 -8.71 0.13
CA PRO A 369 -8.07 -9.30 -0.08
C PRO A 369 -9.08 -8.82 0.96
N TRP A 370 -8.57 -8.41 2.13
CA TRP A 370 -9.37 -7.86 3.21
C TRP A 370 -10.07 -6.53 2.84
N ASN A 371 -9.50 -5.69 1.98
CA ASN A 371 -10.11 -4.38 1.67
C ASN A 371 -11.42 -4.55 0.88
N ASN A 372 -11.40 -5.42 -0.14
CA ASN A 372 -12.60 -5.78 -0.88
C ASN A 372 -13.60 -6.54 -0.01
N ALA A 373 -13.12 -7.41 0.90
CA ALA A 373 -13.96 -8.14 1.84
C ALA A 373 -14.68 -7.21 2.82
N THR A 374 -14.01 -6.19 3.37
CA THR A 374 -14.62 -5.21 4.29
C THR A 374 -15.65 -4.34 3.58
N LEU A 375 -15.37 -3.88 2.35
CA LEU A 375 -16.33 -3.10 1.57
C LEU A 375 -17.57 -3.93 1.23
N LEU A 376 -17.38 -5.17 0.76
CA LEU A 376 -18.47 -6.07 0.45
C LEU A 376 -19.30 -6.39 1.70
N SER A 377 -18.64 -6.71 2.82
CA SER A 377 -19.33 -7.12 4.04
C SER A 377 -20.16 -6.02 4.69
N THR A 378 -19.65 -4.79 4.68
CA THR A 378 -20.40 -3.64 5.21
C THR A 378 -21.54 -3.25 4.28
N PHE A 379 -21.36 -3.36 2.96
CA PHE A 379 -22.42 -3.08 1.99
C PHE A 379 -23.55 -4.13 2.03
N THR A 380 -23.23 -5.41 2.17
CA THR A 380 -24.25 -6.46 2.35
C THR A 380 -24.99 -6.31 3.69
N ALA A 381 -24.27 -5.97 4.76
CA ALA A 381 -24.86 -5.66 6.06
C ALA A 381 -25.80 -4.45 5.97
N PHE A 382 -25.42 -3.39 5.25
CA PHE A 382 -26.27 -2.25 4.99
C PHE A 382 -27.59 -2.64 4.30
N LEU A 383 -27.52 -3.36 3.17
CA LEU A 383 -28.71 -3.79 2.45
C LEU A 383 -29.60 -4.72 3.30
N GLY A 384 -28.99 -5.68 4.01
CA GLY A 384 -29.71 -6.59 4.90
C GLY A 384 -30.39 -5.87 6.06
N CYS A 385 -29.70 -4.92 6.69
CA CYS A 385 -30.26 -4.09 7.76
C CYS A 385 -31.41 -3.22 7.28
N VAL A 386 -31.31 -2.57 6.12
CA VAL A 386 -32.40 -1.74 5.58
C VAL A 386 -33.67 -2.58 5.39
N ILE A 387 -33.55 -3.76 4.78
CA ILE A 387 -34.69 -4.65 4.53
C ILE A 387 -35.33 -5.11 5.84
N LEU A 388 -34.50 -5.61 6.78
CA LEU A 388 -34.98 -6.21 8.02
C LEU A 388 -35.50 -5.18 9.02
N LEU A 389 -34.88 -4.00 9.11
CA LEU A 389 -35.38 -2.89 9.92
C LEU A 389 -36.67 -2.31 9.33
N THR A 390 -36.78 -2.17 8.01
CA THR A 390 -38.04 -1.71 7.40
C THR A 390 -39.20 -2.66 7.73
N ALA A 391 -38.94 -3.98 7.72
CA ALA A 391 -39.93 -4.98 8.14
C ALA A 391 -40.26 -4.83 9.64
N TYR A 392 -39.24 -4.68 10.49
CA TYR A 392 -39.41 -4.48 11.93
C TYR A 392 -40.25 -3.22 12.25
N HIS A 393 -39.93 -2.06 11.68
CA HIS A 393 -40.67 -0.81 11.91
C HIS A 393 -42.10 -0.89 11.38
N LYS A 394 -42.34 -1.56 10.24
CA LYS A 394 -43.70 -1.80 9.74
C LYS A 394 -44.53 -2.65 10.69
N ILE A 395 -43.96 -3.73 11.21
CA ILE A 395 -44.64 -4.60 12.18
C ILE A 395 -44.90 -3.83 13.48
N HIS A 396 -43.91 -3.11 13.99
CA HIS A 396 -44.03 -2.31 15.20
C HIS A 396 -45.09 -1.21 15.09
N ALA A 397 -45.17 -0.53 13.95
CA ALA A 397 -46.19 0.49 13.67
C ALA A 397 -47.62 -0.07 13.63
N VAL A 398 -47.80 -1.37 13.31
CA VAL A 398 -49.10 -2.06 13.37
C VAL A 398 -49.50 -2.38 14.81
N PHE A 399 -48.53 -2.69 15.68
CA PHE A 399 -48.79 -3.10 17.07
C PHE A 399 -48.86 -1.93 18.08
N LEU A 400 -48.19 -0.81 17.80
CA LEU A 400 -48.15 0.37 18.66
C LEU A 400 -48.45 1.63 17.83
N PRO A 401 -49.72 2.07 17.76
CA PRO A 401 -50.11 3.26 17.01
C PRO A 401 -49.66 4.53 17.76
N GLY A 402 -48.40 4.91 17.58
CA GLY A 402 -47.85 6.22 17.90
C GLY A 402 -47.11 6.70 16.67
N GLY A 403 -47.68 7.63 15.91
CA GLY A 403 -47.14 8.05 14.62
C GLY A 403 -45.81 8.79 14.77
N SER A 404 -44.73 8.21 14.25
CA SER A 404 -43.55 8.98 13.88
C SER A 404 -43.88 9.83 12.65
N SER A 405 -43.40 11.08 12.61
CA SER A 405 -43.50 11.94 11.42
C SER A 405 -42.64 11.45 10.24
N VAL A 406 -41.72 10.52 10.52
CA VAL A 406 -40.78 9.89 9.58
C VAL A 406 -41.28 8.49 9.20
N GLY A 407 -41.26 8.14 7.92
CA GLY A 407 -41.71 6.85 7.44
C GLY A 407 -40.79 5.69 7.85
N PRO A 408 -41.31 4.46 7.97
CA PRO A 408 -40.56 3.30 8.46
C PRO A 408 -39.35 2.91 7.60
N PHE A 409 -39.37 3.27 6.31
CA PHE A 409 -38.23 3.08 5.41
C PHE A 409 -37.11 4.12 5.67
N GLU A 410 -37.48 5.36 5.94
CA GLU A 410 -36.53 6.46 6.12
C GLU A 410 -35.75 6.26 7.41
N GLU A 411 -36.45 5.93 8.51
CA GLU A 411 -35.81 5.60 9.80
C GLU A 411 -34.85 4.41 9.68
N ALA A 412 -35.26 3.35 8.97
CA ALA A 412 -34.42 2.19 8.68
C ALA A 412 -33.20 2.54 7.82
N PHE A 413 -33.36 3.40 6.81
CA PHE A 413 -32.29 3.84 5.92
C PHE A 413 -31.23 4.65 6.68
N PHE A 414 -31.64 5.68 7.43
CA PHE A 414 -30.70 6.54 8.17
C PHE A 414 -29.96 5.78 9.27
N THR A 415 -30.66 4.89 9.99
CA THR A 415 -30.04 4.02 11.00
C THR A 415 -29.02 3.09 10.36
N SER A 416 -29.38 2.45 9.25
CA SER A 416 -28.47 1.54 8.53
C SER A 416 -27.29 2.27 7.90
N ALA A 417 -27.48 3.49 7.41
CA ALA A 417 -26.43 4.29 6.80
C ALA A 417 -25.41 4.79 7.84
N SER A 418 -25.88 5.18 9.02
CA SER A 418 -25.01 5.51 10.17
C SER A 418 -24.16 4.31 10.62
N LEU A 419 -24.79 3.13 10.73
CA LEU A 419 -24.07 1.89 11.03
C LEU A 419 -23.07 1.54 9.92
N PHE A 420 -23.48 1.67 8.65
CA PHE A 420 -22.62 1.40 7.50
C PHE A 420 -21.32 2.20 7.54
N THR A 421 -21.40 3.53 7.66
CA THR A 421 -20.18 4.36 7.68
C THR A 421 -19.34 4.11 8.92
N SER A 422 -19.96 3.85 10.07
CA SER A 422 -19.24 3.62 11.32
C SER A 422 -18.50 2.29 11.33
N PHE A 423 -19.14 1.20 10.87
CA PHE A 423 -18.51 -0.11 10.75
C PHE A 423 -17.47 -0.14 9.63
N LEU A 424 -17.69 0.56 8.52
CA LEU A 424 -16.72 0.69 7.44
C LEU A 424 -15.47 1.44 7.90
N ALA A 425 -15.64 2.60 8.54
CA ALA A 425 -14.52 3.40 9.03
C ALA A 425 -13.72 2.66 10.12
N ALA A 426 -14.41 2.06 11.09
CA ALA A 426 -13.78 1.24 12.13
C ALA A 426 -13.05 0.02 11.55
N GLY A 427 -13.67 -0.67 10.60
CA GLY A 427 -13.10 -1.86 9.97
C GLY A 427 -11.85 -1.56 9.14
N ILE A 428 -11.88 -0.51 8.31
CA ILE A 428 -10.72 -0.06 7.54
C ILE A 428 -9.60 0.39 8.48
N CYS A 429 -9.92 1.19 9.51
CA CYS A 429 -8.94 1.65 10.49
C CYS A 429 -8.26 0.49 11.22
N ALA A 430 -9.03 -0.49 11.69
CA ALA A 430 -8.51 -1.66 12.39
C ALA A 430 -7.57 -2.50 11.52
N LEU A 431 -8.00 -2.82 10.29
CA LEU A 431 -7.17 -3.60 9.34
C LEU A 431 -5.94 -2.82 8.88
N PHE A 432 -6.03 -1.50 8.78
CA PHE A 432 -4.90 -0.63 8.49
C PHE A 432 -3.86 -0.68 9.61
N ILE A 433 -4.26 -0.46 10.87
CA ILE A 433 -3.34 -0.52 12.03
C ILE A 433 -2.71 -1.91 12.13
N ARG A 434 -3.50 -2.97 11.96
CA ARG A 434 -3.00 -4.35 11.91
C ARG A 434 -1.91 -4.49 10.84
N THR A 435 -2.21 -4.08 9.61
CA THR A 435 -1.27 -4.22 8.49
C THR A 435 0.00 -3.41 8.72
N HIS A 436 -0.11 -2.19 9.23
CA HIS A 436 1.02 -1.35 9.56
C HIS A 436 1.93 -1.98 10.63
N LYS A 437 1.35 -2.59 11.67
CA LYS A 437 2.11 -3.32 12.69
C LYS A 437 2.78 -4.59 12.16
N ILE A 438 2.14 -5.28 11.20
CA ILE A 438 2.75 -6.43 10.50
C ILE A 438 3.97 -5.97 9.71
N ASP A 439 3.85 -4.88 8.96
CA ASP A 439 4.94 -4.32 8.14
C ASP A 439 6.12 -3.86 9.02
N GLN A 440 5.84 -3.37 10.24
CA GLN A 440 6.86 -3.04 11.25
C GLN A 440 7.46 -4.26 11.97
N GLY A 441 6.94 -5.47 11.73
CA GLY A 441 7.36 -6.69 12.41
C GLY A 441 6.97 -6.75 13.90
N THR A 442 6.04 -5.90 14.35
CA THR A 442 5.61 -5.83 15.76
C THR A 442 4.28 -6.53 16.01
N TRP A 443 3.61 -7.03 14.97
CA TRP A 443 2.33 -7.73 15.10
C TRP A 443 2.49 -9.13 15.68
N ILE A 444 1.69 -9.44 16.69
CA ILE A 444 1.52 -10.78 17.25
C ILE A 444 0.13 -11.24 16.85
N ALA A 445 0.07 -12.25 15.97
CA ALA A 445 -1.19 -12.80 15.49
C ALA A 445 -1.99 -13.43 16.64
N PHE A 446 -3.31 -13.31 16.57
CA PHE A 446 -4.19 -14.00 17.50
C PHE A 446 -4.12 -15.52 17.28
N SER A 447 -3.83 -16.27 18.35
CA SER A 447 -3.75 -17.73 18.34
C SER A 447 -4.81 -18.40 19.24
N ASP A 448 -5.03 -17.87 20.45
CA ASP A 448 -6.01 -18.40 21.41
C ASP A 448 -6.55 -17.29 22.32
N ILE A 449 -7.77 -17.49 22.84
CA ILE A 449 -8.47 -16.60 23.77
C ILE A 449 -7.66 -16.39 25.06
N ARG A 450 -6.93 -17.41 25.52
CA ARG A 450 -6.11 -17.35 26.74
C ARG A 450 -4.87 -16.47 26.59
N SER A 451 -4.39 -16.26 25.37
CA SER A 451 -3.22 -15.45 25.05
C SER A 451 -3.59 -14.25 24.18
N PHE A 452 -4.72 -13.60 24.46
CA PHE A 452 -5.16 -12.43 23.71
C PHE A 452 -4.19 -11.25 23.91
N PRO A 453 -3.54 -10.72 22.86
CA PRO A 453 -2.53 -9.68 23.00
C PRO A 453 -3.18 -8.29 23.17
N LEU A 454 -3.69 -8.01 24.37
CA LEU A 454 -4.43 -6.79 24.75
C LEU A 454 -3.68 -5.50 24.37
N SER A 455 -2.35 -5.47 24.51
CA SER A 455 -1.52 -4.30 24.18
C SER A 455 -1.58 -3.92 22.69
N GLN A 456 -1.83 -4.87 21.80
CA GLN A 456 -1.87 -4.62 20.37
C GLN A 456 -3.25 -4.18 19.90
N TYR A 457 -4.29 -4.81 20.43
CA TYR A 457 -5.69 -4.56 20.09
C TYR A 457 -6.27 -3.34 20.80
N GLY A 458 -5.74 -2.92 21.96
CA GLY A 458 -6.19 -1.68 22.64
C GLY A 458 -6.03 -0.43 21.77
N GLY A 459 -4.91 -0.30 21.05
CA GLY A 459 -4.70 0.79 20.10
C GLY A 459 -5.64 0.74 18.89
N ILE A 460 -6.04 -0.47 18.46
CA ILE A 460 -7.05 -0.66 17.40
C ILE A 460 -8.41 -0.19 17.90
N VAL A 461 -8.82 -0.60 19.11
CA VAL A 461 -10.10 -0.21 19.70
C VAL A 461 -10.21 1.31 19.81
N PHE A 462 -9.19 1.98 20.34
CA PHE A 462 -9.21 3.43 20.51
C PHE A 462 -9.33 4.18 19.16
N ALA A 463 -8.51 3.80 18.18
CA ALA A 463 -8.54 4.44 16.86
C ALA A 463 -9.84 4.15 16.10
N ALA A 464 -10.31 2.90 16.11
CA ALA A 464 -11.55 2.49 15.46
C ALA A 464 -12.78 3.12 16.10
N MET A 465 -12.79 3.26 17.43
CA MET A 465 -13.85 3.97 18.18
C MET A 465 -13.89 5.44 17.79
N THR A 466 -12.73 6.09 17.67
CA THR A 466 -12.65 7.51 17.25
C THR A 466 -13.18 7.71 15.83
N CYS A 467 -12.80 6.83 14.90
CA CYS A 467 -13.31 6.87 13.53
C CYS A 467 -14.82 6.62 13.45
N ALA A 468 -15.33 5.62 14.18
CA ALA A 468 -16.75 5.31 14.24
C ALA A 468 -17.57 6.43 14.89
N PHE A 469 -17.03 7.04 15.94
CA PHE A 469 -17.66 8.17 16.62
C PHE A 469 -17.79 9.37 15.70
N ALA A 470 -16.71 9.72 14.98
CA ALA A 470 -16.75 10.78 14.00
C ALA A 470 -17.88 10.55 13.00
N THR A 471 -17.94 9.37 12.36
CA THR A 471 -18.99 9.06 11.38
C THR A 471 -20.40 9.01 11.96
N ALA A 472 -20.57 8.55 13.19
CA ALA A 472 -21.87 8.50 13.85
C ALA A 472 -22.43 9.92 14.07
N ILE A 473 -21.59 10.86 14.55
CA ILE A 473 -21.97 12.27 14.74
C ILE A 473 -22.35 12.93 13.41
N ILE A 474 -21.67 12.61 12.31
CA ILE A 474 -22.02 13.10 10.96
C ILE A 474 -23.47 12.77 10.63
N TRP A 475 -23.86 11.52 10.84
CA TRP A 475 -25.22 11.05 10.52
C TRP A 475 -26.28 11.61 11.46
N VAL A 476 -25.96 11.82 12.73
CA VAL A 476 -26.86 12.50 13.68
C VAL A 476 -27.18 13.90 13.17
N ILE A 477 -26.17 14.64 12.72
CA ILE A 477 -26.34 16.00 12.21
C ILE A 477 -27.13 16.00 10.90
N LEU A 478 -26.85 15.07 9.98
CA LEU A 478 -27.59 14.95 8.72
C LEU A 478 -29.06 14.56 8.93
N TYR A 479 -29.32 13.63 9.85
CA TYR A 479 -30.67 13.20 10.21
C TYR A 479 -31.47 14.37 10.79
N GLN A 480 -30.85 15.08 11.74
CA GLN A 480 -31.42 16.26 12.38
C GLN A 480 -31.67 17.36 11.36
N TRP A 481 -30.73 17.69 10.49
CA TRP A 481 -30.90 18.69 9.42
C TRP A 481 -32.08 18.40 8.47
N ARG A 482 -32.42 17.12 8.27
CA ARG A 482 -33.45 16.69 7.31
C ARG A 482 -34.86 16.62 7.88
N TYR A 483 -35.02 16.21 9.15
CA TYR A 483 -36.32 15.84 9.74
C TYR A 483 -36.74 16.64 10.97
N ASP A 484 -35.82 17.33 11.65
CA ASP A 484 -36.12 18.26 12.74
C ASP A 484 -35.57 19.65 12.37
N SER A 485 -36.33 20.73 12.56
CA SER A 485 -35.73 22.05 12.37
C SER A 485 -34.55 22.18 13.33
N VAL A 486 -33.37 22.54 12.83
CA VAL A 486 -32.08 22.71 13.57
C VAL A 486 -32.26 23.44 14.91
N THR A 487 -33.32 24.22 15.05
CA THR A 487 -33.83 24.82 16.30
C THR A 487 -33.98 23.83 17.46
N ALA A 488 -34.38 22.57 17.25
CA ALA A 488 -34.52 21.59 18.31
C ALA A 488 -33.15 21.20 18.90
N LEU A 489 -32.13 21.02 18.05
CA LEU A 489 -30.76 20.75 18.48
C LEU A 489 -30.12 21.96 19.19
N LEU A 490 -30.43 23.17 18.72
CA LEU A 490 -29.98 24.44 19.33
C LEU A 490 -30.68 24.74 20.67
N GLN A 491 -31.83 24.13 20.94
CA GLN A 491 -32.55 24.23 22.21
C GLN A 491 -32.09 23.18 23.24
N ILE A 492 -31.29 22.19 22.83
CA ILE A 492 -30.65 21.25 23.76
C ILE A 492 -29.59 22.04 24.55
N GLY A 493 -29.80 22.19 25.86
CA GLY A 493 -28.81 22.81 26.74
C GLY A 493 -27.46 22.07 26.69
N GLN A 494 -26.38 22.75 27.10
CA GLN A 494 -25.01 22.20 27.08
C GLN A 494 -24.89 20.80 27.72
N GLY A 495 -25.67 20.52 28.77
CA GLY A 495 -25.75 19.20 29.40
C GLY A 495 -26.37 18.11 28.52
N GLY A 496 -27.40 18.41 27.74
CA GLY A 496 -28.02 17.45 26.83
C GLY A 496 -27.13 17.10 25.63
N ILE A 497 -26.35 18.08 25.14
CA ILE A 497 -25.33 17.83 24.11
C ILE A 497 -24.25 16.89 24.66
N LEU A 498 -23.79 17.11 25.90
CA LEU A 498 -22.82 16.24 26.56
C LEU A 498 -23.32 14.79 26.68
N VAL A 499 -24.58 14.60 27.12
CA VAL A 499 -25.21 13.28 27.25
C VAL A 499 -25.37 12.59 25.90
N LEU A 500 -25.82 13.32 24.87
CA LEU A 500 -25.97 12.78 23.52
C LEU A 500 -24.62 12.38 22.92
N THR A 501 -23.61 13.23 23.06
CA THR A 501 -22.25 12.97 22.55
C THR A 501 -21.62 11.80 23.30
N GLY A 502 -21.81 11.72 24.62
CA GLY A 502 -21.39 10.59 25.46
C GLY A 502 -22.05 9.27 25.02
N TYR A 503 -23.36 9.28 24.75
CA TYR A 503 -24.08 8.12 24.23
C TYR A 503 -23.47 7.60 22.92
N TYR A 504 -23.23 8.48 21.94
CA TYR A 504 -22.62 8.08 20.67
C TYR A 504 -21.16 7.66 20.83
N ALA A 505 -20.40 8.26 21.73
CA ALA A 505 -19.04 7.82 22.05
C ALA A 505 -19.04 6.38 22.60
N ILE A 506 -19.89 6.09 23.59
CA ILE A 506 -20.07 4.75 24.17
C ILE A 506 -20.51 3.75 23.09
N CYS A 507 -21.50 4.11 22.27
CA CYS A 507 -21.99 3.26 21.19
C CYS A 507 -20.96 3.00 20.08
N SER A 508 -19.96 3.88 19.92
CA SER A 508 -18.88 3.73 18.92
C SER A 508 -17.89 2.62 19.27
N LEU A 509 -17.93 2.12 20.51
CA LEU A 509 -17.20 0.92 20.91
C LEU A 509 -17.69 -0.32 20.14
N ILE A 510 -18.95 -0.34 19.70
CA ILE A 510 -19.54 -1.49 18.98
C ILE A 510 -18.85 -1.70 17.61
N PRO A 511 -18.79 -0.69 16.71
CA PRO A 511 -17.96 -0.75 15.50
C PRO A 511 -16.47 -1.05 15.78
N ALA A 512 -15.92 -0.55 16.89
CA ALA A 512 -14.53 -0.80 17.26
C ALA A 512 -14.29 -2.29 17.58
N MET A 513 -15.21 -2.93 18.31
CA MET A 513 -15.17 -4.37 18.58
C MET A 513 -15.39 -5.20 17.32
N TYR A 514 -16.20 -4.73 16.37
CA TYR A 514 -16.24 -5.30 15.02
C TYR A 514 -14.88 -5.23 14.31
N GLY A 515 -14.18 -4.09 14.40
CA GLY A 515 -12.81 -3.92 13.91
C GLY A 515 -11.82 -4.92 14.50
N VAL A 516 -11.93 -5.22 15.80
CA VAL A 516 -11.17 -6.30 16.45
C VAL A 516 -11.56 -7.67 15.89
N GLY A 517 -12.86 -7.94 15.76
CA GLY A 517 -13.38 -9.20 15.23
C GLY A 517 -12.89 -9.53 13.82
N ILE A 518 -12.88 -8.56 12.90
CA ILE A 518 -12.36 -8.78 11.55
C ILE A 518 -10.84 -8.99 11.52
N CYS A 519 -10.08 -8.37 12.43
CA CYS A 519 -8.64 -8.62 12.57
C CYS A 519 -8.36 -10.05 13.03
N VAL A 520 -9.12 -10.54 14.03
CA VAL A 520 -9.05 -11.92 14.51
C VAL A 520 -9.40 -12.91 13.41
N VAL A 521 -10.51 -12.69 12.69
CA VAL A 521 -10.89 -13.52 11.53
C VAL A 521 -9.79 -13.51 10.46
N THR A 522 -9.15 -12.37 10.22
CA THR A 522 -8.08 -12.26 9.22
C THR A 522 -6.82 -13.02 9.64
N ASP A 523 -6.44 -12.99 10.93
CA ASP A 523 -5.30 -13.75 11.46
C ASP A 523 -5.52 -15.26 11.26
N CYS A 524 -6.70 -15.78 11.63
CA CYS A 524 -6.99 -17.21 11.59
C CYS A 524 -7.19 -17.78 10.17
N VAL A 525 -7.76 -17.00 9.23
CA VAL A 525 -7.99 -17.45 7.85
C VAL A 525 -6.69 -17.52 7.03
N THR A 526 -5.64 -16.79 7.44
CA THR A 526 -4.34 -16.81 6.75
C THR A 526 -3.46 -18.01 7.10
N GLU A 527 -3.68 -18.65 8.26
CA GLU A 527 -3.02 -19.91 8.62
C GLU A 527 -3.83 -21.09 8.08
N SER A 528 -3.15 -22.08 7.51
CA SER A 528 -3.66 -23.12 6.62
C SER A 528 -4.58 -24.18 7.27
N GLN A 529 -5.44 -23.79 8.21
CA GLN A 529 -6.21 -24.69 9.08
C GLN A 529 -7.72 -24.55 8.85
N GLU A 530 -8.17 -24.49 7.60
CA GLU A 530 -9.59 -24.40 7.27
C GLU A 530 -10.06 -25.54 6.35
N ARG A 531 -10.56 -26.62 6.94
CA ARG A 531 -11.54 -27.49 6.26
C ARG A 531 -12.77 -27.89 7.10
N SER A 532 -12.84 -27.60 8.41
CA SER A 532 -14.01 -28.02 9.21
C SER A 532 -14.70 -26.96 10.11
N GLU A 533 -14.16 -25.74 10.28
CA GLU A 533 -14.72 -24.78 11.27
C GLU A 533 -15.06 -23.38 10.71
N GLY A 534 -15.19 -23.23 9.39
CA GLY A 534 -15.22 -21.92 8.71
C GLY A 534 -16.30 -20.91 9.13
N LEU A 535 -17.35 -21.33 9.84
CA LEU A 535 -18.41 -20.44 10.37
C LEU A 535 -18.40 -20.28 11.90
N ARG A 536 -17.62 -21.09 12.65
CA ARG A 536 -17.62 -21.04 14.12
C ARG A 536 -16.93 -19.78 14.64
N LEU A 537 -15.81 -19.41 14.05
CA LEU A 537 -15.03 -18.23 14.44
C LEU A 537 -15.81 -16.90 14.34
N PRO A 538 -16.44 -16.54 13.20
CA PRO A 538 -17.23 -15.31 13.12
C PRO A 538 -18.41 -15.30 14.08
N LEU A 539 -18.99 -16.47 14.41
CA LEU A 539 -20.07 -16.58 15.41
C LEU A 539 -19.56 -16.35 16.84
N TYR A 540 -18.37 -16.84 17.20
CA TYR A 540 -17.76 -16.54 18.50
C TYR A 540 -17.42 -15.05 18.64
N CYS A 541 -16.86 -14.43 17.58
CA CYS A 541 -16.64 -13.00 17.55
C CYS A 541 -17.95 -12.21 17.70
N PHE A 542 -19.02 -12.65 17.02
CA PHE A 542 -20.34 -12.05 17.14
C PHE A 542 -20.90 -12.18 18.57
N ALA A 543 -20.78 -13.36 19.21
CA ALA A 543 -21.26 -13.55 20.58
C ALA A 543 -20.59 -12.58 21.57
N ALA A 544 -19.28 -12.36 21.43
CA ALA A 544 -18.56 -11.37 22.23
C ALA A 544 -19.05 -9.93 21.96
N ILE A 545 -19.25 -9.56 20.70
CA ILE A 545 -19.80 -8.25 20.32
C ILE A 545 -21.23 -8.08 20.83
N PHE A 546 -22.05 -9.12 20.79
CA PHE A 546 -23.43 -9.09 21.27
C PHE A 546 -23.49 -8.78 22.78
N ILE A 547 -22.63 -9.41 23.58
CA ILE A 547 -22.50 -9.09 25.01
C ILE A 547 -22.12 -7.61 25.20
N VAL A 548 -21.17 -7.10 24.42
CA VAL A 548 -20.78 -5.68 24.46
C VAL A 548 -21.95 -4.77 24.08
N ILE A 549 -22.70 -5.09 23.02
CA ILE A 549 -23.90 -4.33 22.62
C ILE A 549 -24.89 -4.26 23.78
N TYR A 550 -25.20 -5.40 24.41
CA TYR A 550 -26.15 -5.47 25.51
C TYR A 550 -25.71 -4.61 26.70
N VAL A 551 -24.46 -4.79 27.16
CA VAL A 551 -23.91 -4.03 28.30
C VAL A 551 -23.88 -2.53 28.04
N LEU A 552 -23.50 -2.10 26.82
CA LEU A 552 -23.44 -0.68 26.47
C LEU A 552 -24.83 -0.03 26.38
N LEU A 553 -25.83 -0.76 25.90
CA LEU A 553 -27.20 -0.26 25.85
C LEU A 553 -27.82 -0.17 27.25
N GLU A 554 -27.58 -1.15 28.13
CA GLU A 554 -28.00 -1.09 29.53
C GLU A 554 -27.33 0.07 30.30
N THR A 555 -26.01 0.24 30.13
CA THR A 555 -25.32 1.40 30.72
C THR A 555 -25.81 2.73 30.17
N SER A 556 -26.22 2.79 28.90
CA SER A 556 -26.85 3.99 28.33
C SER A 556 -28.18 4.32 29.00
N ILE A 557 -29.00 3.31 29.32
CA ILE A 557 -30.27 3.51 30.05
C ILE A 557 -30.01 4.01 31.49
N LEU A 558 -28.96 3.51 32.14
CA LEU A 558 -28.58 3.98 33.48
C LEU A 558 -28.14 5.45 33.49
N ILE A 559 -27.54 5.92 32.39
CA ILE A 559 -27.12 7.32 32.24
C ILE A 559 -28.32 8.22 31.95
N GLU A 560 -29.21 7.80 31.03
CA GLU A 560 -30.39 8.57 30.64
C GLU A 560 -31.58 7.62 30.39
N PRO A 561 -32.59 7.61 31.29
CA PRO A 561 -33.72 6.68 31.21
C PRO A 561 -34.55 6.79 29.93
N ALA A 562 -34.50 7.94 29.24
CA ALA A 562 -35.18 8.17 27.96
C ALA A 562 -34.75 7.18 26.86
N TYR A 563 -33.52 6.64 26.93
CA TYR A 563 -33.04 5.65 25.97
C TYR A 563 -33.72 4.28 26.07
N ARG A 564 -34.54 4.04 27.12
CA ARG A 564 -35.30 2.80 27.26
C ARG A 564 -36.25 2.55 26.09
N ALA A 565 -36.81 3.61 25.51
CA ALA A 565 -37.72 3.51 24.36
C ALA A 565 -37.03 3.03 23.08
N THR A 566 -35.73 3.31 22.91
CA THR A 566 -34.95 2.96 21.71
C THR A 566 -34.07 1.72 21.90
N PHE A 567 -34.12 1.10 23.08
CA PHE A 567 -33.29 -0.06 23.44
C PHE A 567 -33.45 -1.22 22.45
N LEU A 568 -34.68 -1.66 22.21
CA LEU A 568 -34.95 -2.85 21.39
C LEU A 568 -34.56 -2.62 19.92
N VAL A 569 -34.88 -1.44 19.39
CA VAL A 569 -34.49 -1.03 18.03
C VAL A 569 -32.96 -0.97 17.88
N SER A 570 -32.27 -0.41 18.89
CA SER A 570 -30.81 -0.32 18.91
C SER A 570 -30.15 -1.69 19.02
N LEU A 571 -30.68 -2.57 19.87
CA LEU A 571 -30.19 -3.93 20.05
C LEU A 571 -30.33 -4.74 18.76
N VAL A 572 -31.50 -4.70 18.13
CA VAL A 572 -31.78 -5.41 16.87
C VAL A 572 -30.92 -4.85 15.72
N SER A 573 -30.88 -3.53 15.51
CA SER A 573 -30.12 -2.92 14.43
C SER A 573 -28.61 -3.20 14.53
N LYS A 574 -28.01 -2.96 15.71
CA LYS A 574 -26.56 -3.15 15.93
C LYS A 574 -26.14 -4.62 15.89
N SER A 575 -26.96 -5.54 16.43
CA SER A 575 -26.67 -6.98 16.40
C SER A 575 -26.79 -7.54 14.99
N LEU A 576 -27.85 -7.20 14.27
CA LEU A 576 -28.08 -7.67 12.90
C LEU A 576 -26.97 -7.19 11.96
N PHE A 577 -26.60 -5.91 12.06
CA PHE A 577 -25.51 -5.34 11.25
C PHE A 577 -24.20 -6.06 11.52
N SER A 578 -23.84 -6.24 12.80
CA SER A 578 -22.58 -6.88 13.20
C SER A 578 -22.49 -8.34 12.72
N LEU A 579 -23.59 -9.10 12.84
CA LEU A 579 -23.65 -10.49 12.42
C LEU A 579 -23.48 -10.63 10.91
N ILE A 580 -24.27 -9.89 10.12
CA ILE A 580 -24.21 -9.95 8.65
C ILE A 580 -22.83 -9.51 8.16
N ALA A 581 -22.27 -8.45 8.75
CA ALA A 581 -20.96 -7.94 8.38
C ALA A 581 -19.85 -8.96 8.70
N LEU A 582 -19.82 -9.57 9.88
CA LEU A 582 -18.78 -10.56 10.24
C LEU A 582 -18.85 -11.82 9.38
N VAL A 583 -20.05 -12.37 9.19
CA VAL A 583 -20.23 -13.59 8.39
C VAL A 583 -19.86 -13.34 6.93
N THR A 584 -20.33 -12.22 6.35
CA THR A 584 -19.98 -11.89 4.96
C THR A 584 -18.48 -11.63 4.81
N PHE A 585 -17.85 -10.97 5.79
CA PHE A 585 -16.41 -10.72 5.77
C PHE A 585 -15.61 -12.03 5.74
N ALA A 586 -15.93 -12.98 6.63
CA ALA A 586 -15.27 -14.28 6.68
C ALA A 586 -15.43 -15.06 5.35
N LEU A 587 -16.65 -15.15 4.82
CA LEU A 587 -16.93 -15.82 3.55
C LEU A 587 -16.22 -15.15 2.35
N SER A 588 -16.17 -13.82 2.32
CA SER A 588 -15.47 -13.08 1.27
C SER A 588 -13.95 -13.26 1.34
N LEU A 589 -13.40 -13.35 2.55
CA LEU A 589 -11.97 -13.57 2.73
C LEU A 589 -11.57 -15.00 2.31
N GLN A 590 -12.36 -16.00 2.70
CA GLN A 590 -12.17 -17.42 2.32
C GLN A 590 -12.26 -17.63 0.80
N SER A 591 -13.27 -17.07 0.13
CA SER A 591 -13.43 -17.20 -1.34
C SER A 591 -12.27 -16.55 -2.12
N ASN A 592 -11.76 -15.42 -1.65
CA ASN A 592 -10.55 -14.78 -2.20
C ASN A 592 -9.28 -15.60 -1.95
N GLY A 593 -9.24 -16.40 -0.88
CA GLY A 593 -8.17 -17.37 -0.61
C GLY A 593 -8.23 -18.60 -1.51
N GLN A 594 -9.42 -19.15 -1.77
CA GLN A 594 -9.62 -20.37 -2.57
C GLN A 594 -9.35 -20.18 -4.06
N THR A 595 -9.78 -19.06 -4.64
CA THR A 595 -9.50 -18.70 -6.05
C THR A 595 -8.00 -18.60 -6.33
N ARG A 596 -7.21 -18.20 -5.32
CA ARG A 596 -5.75 -18.11 -5.39
C ARG A 596 -5.06 -19.48 -5.42
N ASN A 597 -5.57 -20.46 -4.68
CA ASN A 597 -5.03 -21.82 -4.70
C ASN A 597 -5.35 -22.52 -6.03
N HIS A 598 -6.54 -22.30 -6.60
CA HIS A 598 -6.88 -22.82 -7.93
C HIS A 598 -6.06 -22.16 -9.04
N ALA A 599 -5.84 -20.84 -9.01
CA ALA A 599 -5.00 -20.16 -9.99
C ALA A 599 -3.52 -20.59 -9.90
N ALA A 600 -3.00 -20.84 -8.69
CA ALA A 600 -1.66 -21.37 -8.48
C ALA A 600 -1.52 -22.82 -9.00
N LEU A 601 -2.55 -23.66 -8.79
CA LEU A 601 -2.60 -25.04 -9.31
C LEU A 601 -2.76 -25.09 -10.84
N VAL A 602 -3.49 -24.16 -11.44
CA VAL A 602 -3.64 -24.08 -12.92
C VAL A 602 -2.40 -23.46 -13.57
N GLY A 603 -1.68 -22.57 -12.86
CA GLY A 603 -0.38 -22.03 -13.28
C GLY A 603 0.78 -23.03 -13.15
N ALA A 604 0.64 -24.02 -12.27
CA ALA A 604 1.54 -25.16 -12.15
C ALA A 604 1.07 -26.35 -13.00
N ARG A 605 0.85 -26.14 -14.31
CA ARG A 605 0.99 -27.27 -15.24
C ARG A 605 2.49 -27.59 -15.31
N PRO A 606 2.89 -28.87 -15.22
CA PRO A 606 4.30 -29.22 -15.41
C PRO A 606 4.70 -28.82 -16.83
N LEU A 607 5.66 -27.91 -16.93
CA LEU A 607 6.56 -27.74 -18.07
C LEU A 607 7.92 -28.28 -17.65
#